data_AF-A0A484FWR9-F1
#
_entry.id   AF-A0A484FWR9-F1
#
_cell.length_a   1.000
_cell.length_b   1.000
_cell.length_c   1.000
_cell.angle_alpha   90.00
_cell.angle_beta   90.00
_cell.angle_gamma   90.00
#
_symmetry.space_group_name_H-M   'P 1'
#
loop_
_entity.id
_entity.type
_entity.pdbx_description
1 polymer ?
#
loop_
_entity_poly.entity_id
_entity_poly.type
_entity_poly.pdbx_seq_one_letter_code
_entity_poly.pdbx_strand_id
1 'polypeptide(L)'
;MLGVAAGAVAACLLALPWQITYGIRSQDTPSALQFPVASDINGLFPNFPLQLTTLSDLAVAWPSTESWMRGQIAKDEWNQFIHGLHSLVPHGGGFLKVDDPKRFLLPPPLELPWPGKPNVYGISVFHQFHCLEAILNQFQLKHDGQPLSQSAQHLLHCFDYLRQAILCCGDCTTETFDRDGLLHHRNTVGMKTPRVCKRFDRILDFAKANAPRKPDDS
;
A
#
# COMPACT_ATOMS: atom_id res chain seq x y z
N MET A 1 -37.10 7.96 61.18
CA MET A 1 -37.14 6.71 60.39
C MET A 1 -38.19 6.89 59.31
N LEU A 2 -37.78 7.22 58.08
CA LEU A 2 -38.66 7.24 56.91
C LEU A 2 -37.86 6.60 55.76
N GLY A 3 -38.40 5.51 55.24
CA GLY A 3 -37.74 4.58 54.32
C GLY A 3 -37.63 5.12 52.90
N VAL A 4 -36.58 4.67 52.21
CA VAL A 4 -36.33 4.95 50.80
C VAL A 4 -37.09 3.93 49.97
N ALA A 5 -38.08 4.37 49.20
CA ALA A 5 -38.80 3.54 48.23
C ALA A 5 -37.95 3.37 46.97
N ALA A 6 -37.77 2.12 46.55
CA ALA A 6 -37.09 1.73 45.32
C ALA A 6 -37.95 2.07 44.10
N GLY A 7 -37.44 2.92 43.22
CA GLY A 7 -37.97 3.14 41.87
C GLY A 7 -37.06 2.47 40.85
N ALA A 8 -37.52 1.37 40.27
CA ALA A 8 -36.84 0.67 39.19
C ALA A 8 -36.91 1.49 37.89
N VAL A 9 -35.77 1.93 37.38
CA VAL A 9 -35.65 2.47 36.02
C VAL A 9 -35.37 1.29 35.08
N ALA A 10 -36.37 0.90 34.30
CA ALA A 10 -36.22 -0.09 33.25
C ALA A 10 -35.37 0.51 32.11
N ALA A 11 -34.10 0.14 32.05
CA ALA A 11 -33.24 0.42 30.90
C ALA A 11 -33.64 -0.53 29.75
N CYS A 12 -34.39 0.00 28.77
CA CYS A 12 -34.59 -0.65 27.47
C CYS A 12 -33.24 -0.72 26.73
N LEU A 13 -32.50 -1.81 26.91
CA LEU A 13 -31.38 -2.18 26.06
C LEU A 13 -31.94 -2.65 24.71
N LEU A 14 -32.09 -1.72 23.77
CA LEU A 14 -32.25 -2.07 22.36
C LEU A 14 -30.92 -2.64 21.86
N ALA A 15 -30.78 -3.97 21.92
CA ALA A 15 -29.71 -4.67 21.23
C ALA A 15 -29.89 -4.47 19.73
N LEU A 16 -29.01 -3.68 19.10
CA LEU A 16 -28.90 -3.60 17.65
C LEU A 16 -28.19 -4.87 17.14
N PRO A 17 -28.83 -5.77 16.37
CA PRO A 17 -28.17 -6.97 15.90
C PRO A 17 -27.60 -6.72 14.51
N TRP A 18 -26.54 -5.92 14.40
CA TRP A 18 -25.80 -5.79 13.14
C TRP A 18 -24.32 -6.06 13.37
N GLN A 19 -24.02 -7.28 13.80
CA GLN A 19 -22.79 -7.94 13.37
C GLN A 19 -23.17 -8.79 12.17
N ILE A 20 -22.84 -8.31 10.97
CA ILE A 20 -22.68 -9.20 9.82
C ILE A 20 -21.45 -10.04 10.13
N THR A 21 -21.63 -11.12 10.89
CA THR A 21 -20.64 -12.18 11.00
C THR A 21 -20.66 -12.91 9.67
N TYR A 22 -19.74 -12.54 8.77
CA TYR A 22 -19.31 -13.47 7.74
C TYR A 22 -18.81 -14.70 8.48
N GLY A 23 -19.60 -15.76 8.47
CA GLY A 23 -19.31 -17.02 9.15
C GLY A 23 -18.15 -17.73 8.47
N ILE A 24 -16.92 -17.26 8.70
CA ILE A 24 -15.72 -18.03 8.43
C ILE A 24 -15.55 -18.98 9.62
N ARG A 25 -15.85 -20.26 9.40
CA ARG A 25 -15.63 -21.32 10.38
C ARG A 25 -14.13 -21.39 10.68
N SER A 26 -13.74 -21.42 11.95
CA SER A 26 -12.32 -21.38 12.36
C SER A 26 -11.47 -22.54 11.83
N GLN A 27 -12.10 -23.63 11.38
CA GLN A 27 -11.40 -24.79 10.80
C GLN A 27 -11.13 -24.67 9.29
N ASP A 28 -11.71 -23.67 8.63
CA ASP A 28 -11.49 -23.38 7.20
C ASP A 28 -10.45 -22.26 7.00
N THR A 29 -9.86 -21.74 8.08
CA THR A 29 -8.83 -20.69 7.99
C THR A 29 -7.48 -21.35 7.69
N PRO A 30 -6.85 -21.08 6.53
CA PRO A 30 -5.57 -21.69 6.23
C PRO A 30 -4.52 -21.21 7.24
N SER A 31 -3.62 -22.12 7.62
CA SER A 31 -2.54 -21.80 8.56
C SER A 31 -1.67 -20.67 8.00
N ALA A 32 -1.42 -19.63 8.79
CA ALA A 32 -0.58 -18.50 8.40
C ALA A 32 0.84 -18.93 7.96
N LEU A 33 1.29 -20.12 8.38
CA LEU A 33 2.59 -20.69 8.01
C LEU A 33 2.71 -21.10 6.52
N GLN A 34 1.59 -21.16 5.79
CA GLN A 34 1.59 -21.59 4.38
C GLN A 34 1.77 -20.44 3.38
N PHE A 35 1.65 -19.18 3.82
CA PHE A 35 1.76 -18.02 2.93
C PHE A 35 2.96 -17.16 3.32
N PRO A 36 3.88 -16.87 2.38
CA PRO A 36 4.90 -15.86 2.61
C PRO A 36 4.24 -14.51 2.93
N VAL A 37 4.86 -13.69 3.78
CA VAL A 37 4.35 -12.34 4.13
C VAL A 37 4.04 -11.52 2.87
N ALA A 38 2.96 -10.74 2.94
CA ALA A 38 2.46 -9.91 1.83
C ALA A 38 2.21 -10.71 0.53
N SER A 39 1.80 -11.98 0.65
CA SER A 39 1.34 -12.80 -0.47
C SER A 39 -0.17 -12.80 -0.58
N ASP A 40 -0.64 -13.15 -1.75
CA ASP A 40 -2.06 -13.35 -1.96
C ASP A 40 -2.52 -14.66 -1.33
N ILE A 41 -3.55 -14.56 -0.51
CA ILE A 41 -4.20 -15.70 0.13
C ILE A 41 -5.36 -16.25 -0.71
N ASN A 42 -5.75 -15.53 -1.77
CA ASN A 42 -6.88 -15.89 -2.60
C ASN A 42 -6.50 -16.82 -3.76
N GLY A 43 -5.22 -16.92 -4.14
CA GLY A 43 -4.77 -17.67 -5.32
C GLY A 43 -5.04 -16.95 -6.65
N LEU A 44 -5.27 -15.63 -6.62
CA LEU A 44 -5.34 -14.76 -7.79
C LEU A 44 -3.98 -14.53 -8.44
N PHE A 45 -2.91 -14.56 -7.66
CA PHE A 45 -1.57 -14.24 -8.15
C PHE A 45 -0.67 -15.48 -8.20
N PRO A 46 0.25 -15.57 -9.16
CA PRO A 46 1.26 -16.61 -9.14
C PRO A 46 2.22 -16.40 -7.97
N ASN A 47 2.97 -17.46 -7.63
CA ASN A 47 4.12 -17.33 -6.76
C ASN A 47 5.21 -16.53 -7.47
N PHE A 48 5.30 -15.24 -7.16
CA PHE A 48 6.35 -14.39 -7.71
C PHE A 48 7.72 -14.85 -7.22
N PRO A 49 8.73 -14.94 -8.11
CA PRO A 49 10.07 -15.34 -7.71
C PRO A 49 10.67 -14.35 -6.71
N LEU A 50 11.46 -14.88 -5.78
CA LEU A 50 12.23 -14.10 -4.82
C LEU A 50 13.62 -13.79 -5.39
N GLN A 51 14.22 -12.71 -4.91
CA GLN A 51 15.60 -12.34 -5.19
C GLN A 51 16.31 -11.87 -3.93
N LEU A 52 17.55 -12.31 -3.74
CA LEU A 52 18.47 -11.72 -2.77
C LEU A 52 19.00 -10.41 -3.36
N THR A 53 18.85 -9.31 -2.64
CA THR A 53 19.16 -7.97 -3.14
C THR A 53 19.39 -6.99 -1.98
N THR A 54 19.64 -5.72 -2.27
CA THR A 54 19.65 -4.62 -1.31
C THR A 54 18.61 -3.55 -1.69
N LEU A 55 18.27 -2.61 -0.80
CA LEU A 55 17.36 -1.52 -1.16
C LEU A 55 17.99 -0.59 -2.20
N SER A 56 19.31 -0.41 -2.14
CA SER A 56 20.05 0.34 -3.15
C SER A 56 19.92 -0.25 -4.56
N ASP A 57 19.78 -1.57 -4.67
CA ASP A 57 19.62 -2.28 -5.94
C ASP A 57 18.15 -2.36 -6.40
N LEU A 58 17.19 -2.17 -5.49
CA LEU A 58 15.76 -2.13 -5.78
C LEU A 58 15.27 -0.76 -6.23
N ALA A 59 15.95 0.31 -5.80
CA ALA A 59 15.50 1.66 -6.03
C ALA A 59 15.50 1.99 -7.53
N VAL A 60 14.33 2.39 -8.05
CA VAL A 60 14.34 3.51 -9.01
C VAL A 60 15.05 4.62 -8.27
N ALA A 61 16.31 4.86 -8.63
CA ALA A 61 17.26 5.53 -7.75
C ALA A 61 16.65 6.81 -7.16
N TRP A 62 16.37 6.80 -5.85
CA TRP A 62 16.29 8.05 -5.13
C TRP A 62 17.65 8.71 -5.33
N PRO A 63 17.75 9.89 -5.96
CA PRO A 63 19.05 10.48 -6.17
C PRO A 63 19.64 10.73 -4.78
N SER A 64 20.72 10.03 -4.45
CA SER A 64 21.44 10.21 -3.19
C SER A 64 22.49 11.30 -3.32
N THR A 65 22.27 12.25 -4.25
CA THR A 65 23.14 13.39 -4.43
C THR A 65 23.07 14.30 -3.21
N GLU A 66 24.14 15.05 -3.00
CA GLU A 66 24.20 16.04 -1.91
C GLU A 66 23.05 17.05 -1.98
N SER A 67 22.60 17.41 -3.19
CA SER A 67 21.44 18.29 -3.42
C SER A 67 20.16 17.74 -2.79
N TRP A 68 19.89 16.44 -2.95
CA TRP A 68 18.72 15.78 -2.36
C TRP A 68 18.83 15.67 -0.84
N MET A 69 20.01 15.36 -0.31
CA MET A 69 20.23 15.31 1.14
C MET A 69 20.08 16.69 1.82
N ARG A 70 20.38 17.77 1.10
CA ARG A 70 20.21 19.15 1.57
C ARG A 70 18.83 19.75 1.25
N GLY A 71 17.95 19.00 0.59
CA GLY A 71 16.63 19.49 0.15
C GLY A 71 16.68 20.54 -0.97
N GLN A 72 17.82 20.67 -1.65
CA GLN A 72 18.05 21.61 -2.74
C GLN A 72 17.82 20.92 -4.10
N ILE A 73 16.62 20.39 -4.30
CA ILE A 73 16.32 19.56 -5.48
C ILE A 73 15.96 20.46 -6.67
N ALA A 74 16.70 20.34 -7.76
CA ALA A 74 16.38 21.06 -9.00
C ALA A 74 15.07 20.52 -9.62
N LYS A 75 14.30 21.39 -10.27
CA LYS A 75 12.97 21.02 -10.79
C LYS A 75 13.02 19.88 -11.80
N ASP A 76 14.05 19.83 -12.64
CA ASP A 76 14.29 18.77 -13.61
C ASP A 76 14.66 17.44 -12.93
N GLU A 77 15.52 17.47 -11.90
CA GLU A 77 15.81 16.29 -11.08
C GLU A 77 14.53 15.74 -10.41
N TRP A 78 13.72 16.62 -9.84
CA TRP A 78 12.43 16.24 -9.24
C TRP A 78 11.48 15.62 -10.28
N ASN A 79 11.35 16.23 -11.45
CA ASN A 79 10.50 15.72 -12.52
C ASN A 79 10.97 14.33 -13.00
N GLN A 80 12.27 14.13 -13.17
CA GLN A 80 12.82 12.83 -13.54
C GLN A 80 12.52 11.76 -12.48
N PHE A 81 12.66 12.12 -11.20
CA PHE A 81 12.33 11.23 -10.10
C PHE A 81 10.84 10.85 -10.10
N ILE A 82 9.93 11.82 -10.21
CA ILE A 82 8.48 11.55 -10.26
C ILE A 82 8.12 10.71 -11.50
N HIS A 83 8.73 10.98 -12.66
CA HIS A 83 8.56 10.13 -13.84
C HIS A 83 9.02 8.69 -13.60
N GLY A 84 10.16 8.50 -12.92
CA GLY A 84 10.64 7.19 -12.52
C GLY A 84 9.68 6.47 -11.58
N LEU A 85 9.19 7.16 -10.55
CA LEU A 85 8.21 6.62 -9.59
C LEU A 85 6.91 6.22 -10.29
N HIS A 86 6.39 7.08 -11.16
CA HIS A 86 5.20 6.81 -11.96
C HIS A 86 5.36 5.58 -12.84
N SER A 87 6.56 5.33 -13.37
CA SER A 87 6.85 4.14 -14.20
C SER A 87 6.72 2.80 -13.47
N LEU A 88 6.71 2.81 -12.13
CA LEU A 88 6.48 1.63 -11.29
C LEU A 88 4.99 1.26 -11.19
N VAL A 89 4.09 2.13 -11.66
CA VAL A 89 2.66 1.84 -11.76
C VAL A 89 2.35 1.47 -13.22
N PRO A 90 1.74 0.29 -13.47
CA PRO A 90 1.43 -0.13 -14.84
C PRO A 90 0.32 0.72 -15.44
N HIS A 91 0.25 0.74 -16.77
CA HIS A 91 -0.96 1.18 -17.47
C HIS A 91 -2.18 0.41 -16.93
N GLY A 92 -3.27 1.13 -16.64
CA GLY A 92 -4.41 0.58 -15.90
C GLY A 92 -4.29 0.69 -14.38
N GLY A 93 -3.33 1.47 -13.86
CA GLY A 93 -3.29 1.92 -12.46
C GLY A 93 -2.98 0.84 -11.41
N GLY A 94 -2.59 -0.36 -11.85
CA GLY A 94 -2.40 -1.50 -10.96
C GLY A 94 -3.71 -2.20 -10.56
N PHE A 95 -4.76 -2.03 -11.36
CA PHE A 95 -6.00 -2.77 -11.21
C PHE A 95 -5.97 -4.10 -11.97
N LEU A 96 -6.77 -5.06 -11.51
CA LEU A 96 -6.92 -6.41 -12.03
C LEU A 96 -8.41 -6.69 -12.29
N LYS A 97 -8.75 -7.18 -13.48
CA LYS A 97 -10.08 -7.74 -13.74
C LYS A 97 -10.15 -9.19 -13.27
N VAL A 98 -11.22 -9.55 -12.56
CA VAL A 98 -11.50 -10.92 -12.10
C VAL A 98 -12.85 -11.39 -12.65
N ASP A 99 -12.85 -12.40 -13.51
CA ASP A 99 -14.10 -12.84 -14.18
C ASP A 99 -15.08 -13.54 -13.22
N ASP A 100 -14.57 -14.34 -12.28
CA ASP A 100 -15.40 -15.07 -11.29
C ASP A 100 -14.90 -14.83 -9.85
N PRO A 101 -15.24 -13.69 -9.23
CA PRO A 101 -14.77 -13.34 -7.89
C PRO A 101 -15.31 -14.27 -6.80
N LYS A 102 -16.40 -15.01 -7.05
CA LYS A 102 -17.03 -15.91 -6.06
C LYS A 102 -16.16 -17.14 -5.75
N ARG A 103 -15.18 -17.44 -6.60
CA ARG A 103 -14.19 -18.51 -6.38
C ARG A 103 -13.11 -18.13 -5.37
N PHE A 104 -13.08 -16.87 -4.94
CA PHE A 104 -12.02 -16.27 -4.16
C PHE A 104 -12.60 -15.57 -2.92
N LEU A 105 -11.79 -15.36 -1.89
CA LEU A 105 -12.20 -14.64 -0.67
C LEU A 105 -11.99 -13.13 -0.84
N LEU A 106 -12.67 -12.54 -1.82
CA LEU A 106 -12.50 -11.15 -2.19
C LEU A 106 -13.55 -10.24 -1.56
N PRO A 107 -13.20 -8.98 -1.26
CA PRO A 107 -14.20 -7.96 -0.96
C PRO A 107 -15.10 -7.68 -2.18
N PRO A 108 -16.13 -6.83 -2.05
CA PRO A 108 -16.83 -6.30 -3.20
C PRO A 108 -15.85 -5.62 -4.19
N PRO A 109 -16.07 -5.77 -5.50
CA PRO A 109 -15.23 -5.13 -6.52
C PRO A 109 -15.40 -3.61 -6.53
N LEU A 110 -14.46 -2.91 -7.17
CA LEU A 110 -14.61 -1.48 -7.44
C LEU A 110 -15.79 -1.22 -8.37
N GLU A 111 -16.57 -0.19 -8.04
CA GLU A 111 -17.65 0.30 -8.90
C GLU A 111 -17.07 1.20 -9.99
N LEU A 112 -16.95 0.66 -11.20
CA LEU A 112 -16.54 1.43 -12.38
C LEU A 112 -17.76 1.85 -13.20
N PRO A 113 -17.78 3.09 -13.75
CA PRO A 113 -18.85 3.57 -14.62
C PRO A 113 -18.69 3.01 -16.04
N TRP A 114 -18.42 1.70 -16.17
CA TRP A 114 -18.18 1.03 -17.45
C TRP A 114 -19.35 0.10 -17.80
N PRO A 115 -19.70 -0.01 -19.10
CA PRO A 115 -20.61 -1.03 -19.58
C PRO A 115 -20.20 -2.43 -19.10
N GLY A 116 -21.17 -3.24 -18.66
CA GLY A 116 -20.93 -4.59 -18.17
C GLY A 116 -20.38 -4.72 -16.75
N LYS A 117 -20.04 -3.61 -16.08
CA LYS A 117 -19.59 -3.57 -14.66
C LYS A 117 -18.62 -4.70 -14.29
N PRO A 118 -17.43 -4.76 -14.92
CA PRO A 118 -16.48 -5.83 -14.65
C PRO A 118 -16.05 -5.82 -13.19
N ASN A 119 -15.79 -7.00 -12.61
CA ASN A 119 -15.24 -7.06 -11.26
C ASN A 119 -13.76 -6.66 -11.32
N VAL A 120 -13.45 -5.48 -10.80
CA VAL A 120 -12.10 -4.93 -10.81
C VAL A 120 -11.60 -4.75 -9.37
N TYR A 121 -10.33 -5.08 -9.15
CA TYR A 121 -9.68 -5.07 -7.85
C TYR A 121 -8.32 -4.38 -7.94
N GLY A 122 -7.97 -3.59 -6.94
CA GLY A 122 -6.66 -2.95 -6.86
C GLY A 122 -5.60 -3.91 -6.30
N ILE A 123 -4.42 -3.95 -6.91
CA ILE A 123 -3.28 -4.68 -6.35
C ILE A 123 -2.57 -3.75 -5.34
N SER A 124 -2.45 -4.19 -4.09
CA SER A 124 -2.04 -3.33 -2.96
C SER A 124 -0.73 -2.57 -3.20
N VAL A 125 0.29 -3.21 -3.79
CA VAL A 125 1.59 -2.56 -4.00
C VAL A 125 1.50 -1.30 -4.88
N PHE A 126 0.63 -1.27 -5.88
CA PHE A 126 0.46 -0.07 -6.71
C PHE A 126 -0.36 1.00 -6.01
N HIS A 127 -1.27 0.64 -5.11
CA HIS A 127 -1.93 1.61 -4.24
C HIS A 127 -0.93 2.24 -3.25
N GLN A 128 0.02 1.45 -2.72
CA GLN A 128 1.12 1.97 -1.90
C GLN A 128 1.97 2.98 -2.71
N PHE A 129 2.32 2.67 -3.96
CA PHE A 129 3.02 3.62 -4.83
C PHE A 129 2.21 4.89 -5.12
N HIS A 130 0.92 4.76 -5.41
CA HIS A 130 0.02 5.90 -5.59
C HIS A 130 -0.01 6.82 -4.34
N CYS A 131 -0.14 6.24 -3.14
CA CYS A 131 -0.10 6.98 -1.89
C CYS A 131 1.23 7.71 -1.69
N LEU A 132 2.35 7.04 -1.98
CA LEU A 132 3.69 7.62 -1.88
C LEU A 132 3.87 8.79 -2.84
N GLU A 133 3.49 8.63 -4.11
CA GLU A 133 3.55 9.69 -5.13
C GLU A 133 2.67 10.88 -4.74
N ALA A 134 1.45 10.64 -4.23
CA ALA A 134 0.57 11.69 -3.75
C ALA A 134 1.21 12.52 -2.62
N ILE A 135 1.81 11.85 -1.63
CA ILE A 135 2.51 12.52 -0.52
C ILE A 135 3.71 13.34 -1.03
N LEU A 136 4.53 12.76 -1.89
CA LEU A 136 5.72 13.42 -2.45
C LEU A 136 5.36 14.66 -3.27
N ASN A 137 4.32 14.57 -4.10
CA ASN A 137 3.83 15.73 -4.85
C ASN A 137 3.35 16.86 -3.93
N GLN A 138 2.65 16.55 -2.84
CA GLN A 138 2.23 17.57 -1.88
C GLN A 138 3.39 18.17 -1.09
N PHE A 139 4.40 17.36 -0.77
CA PHE A 139 5.63 17.84 -0.15
C PHE A 139 6.33 18.87 -1.05
N GLN A 140 6.49 18.58 -2.34
CA GLN A 140 7.10 19.49 -3.29
C GLN A 140 6.30 20.79 -3.45
N LEU A 141 4.98 20.71 -3.61
CA LEU A 141 4.13 21.90 -3.68
C LEU A 141 4.33 22.80 -2.46
N LYS A 142 4.33 22.20 -1.26
CA LYS A 142 4.57 22.94 -0.02
C LYS A 142 5.97 23.56 0.05
N HIS A 143 6.99 22.81 -0.37
CA HIS A 143 8.37 23.29 -0.43
C HIS A 143 8.51 24.50 -1.36
N ASP A 144 7.83 24.49 -2.50
CA ASP A 144 7.84 25.56 -3.50
C ASP A 144 6.89 26.73 -3.15
N GLY A 145 6.30 26.73 -1.95
CA GLY A 145 5.35 27.75 -1.51
C GLY A 145 4.02 27.75 -2.28
N GLN A 146 3.71 26.66 -2.97
CA GLN A 146 2.49 26.49 -3.74
C GLN A 146 1.34 25.93 -2.88
N PRO A 147 0.08 26.22 -3.24
CA PRO A 147 -1.07 25.61 -2.58
C PRO A 147 -1.08 24.10 -2.79
N LEU A 148 -1.51 23.37 -1.76
CA LEU A 148 -1.72 21.93 -1.85
C LEU A 148 -2.88 21.63 -2.81
N SER A 149 -2.72 20.60 -3.63
CA SER A 149 -3.71 20.14 -4.59
C SER A 149 -4.55 18.96 -4.09
N GLN A 150 -4.19 18.38 -2.94
CA GLN A 150 -4.90 17.28 -2.30
C GLN A 150 -5.44 17.69 -0.94
N SER A 151 -6.59 17.12 -0.56
CA SER A 151 -7.18 17.39 0.75
C SER A 151 -6.36 16.75 1.87
N ALA A 152 -6.41 17.34 3.06
CA ALA A 152 -5.79 16.76 4.25
C ALA A 152 -6.33 15.36 4.55
N GLN A 153 -7.64 15.14 4.34
CA GLN A 153 -8.26 13.82 4.50
C GLN A 153 -7.61 12.76 3.61
N HIS A 154 -7.36 13.09 2.34
CA HIS A 154 -6.71 12.16 1.40
C HIS A 154 -5.28 11.84 1.85
N LEU A 155 -4.49 12.86 2.24
CA LEU A 155 -3.12 12.62 2.71
C LEU A 155 -3.05 11.80 4.00
N LEU A 156 -3.94 12.06 4.95
CA LEU A 156 -4.03 11.28 6.18
C LEU A 156 -4.38 9.81 5.90
N HIS A 157 -5.27 9.56 4.93
CA HIS A 157 -5.55 8.21 4.46
C HIS A 157 -4.29 7.55 3.85
N CYS A 158 -3.55 8.26 3.00
CA CYS A 158 -2.30 7.74 2.42
C CYS A 158 -1.25 7.42 3.48
N PHE A 159 -1.06 8.30 4.46
CA PHE A 159 -0.14 8.05 5.59
C PHE A 159 -0.56 6.82 6.39
N ASP A 160 -1.84 6.69 6.71
CA ASP A 160 -2.33 5.56 7.48
C ASP A 160 -2.24 4.24 6.68
N TYR A 161 -2.56 4.26 5.39
CA TYR A 161 -2.44 3.10 4.51
C TYR A 161 -1.00 2.58 4.44
N LEU A 162 -0.03 3.47 4.22
CA LEU A 162 1.40 3.12 4.20
C LEU A 162 1.89 2.62 5.57
N ARG A 163 1.47 3.28 6.66
CA ARG A 163 1.78 2.83 8.02
C ARG A 163 1.26 1.43 8.29
N GLN A 164 0.03 1.13 7.89
CA GLN A 164 -0.56 -0.20 8.04
C GLN A 164 0.14 -1.25 7.17
N ALA A 165 0.53 -0.90 5.95
CA ALA A 165 1.29 -1.80 5.08
C ALA A 165 2.67 -2.16 5.68
N ILE A 166 3.37 -1.18 6.26
CA ILE A 166 4.64 -1.40 6.97
C ILE A 166 4.44 -2.34 8.16
N LEU A 167 3.43 -2.09 9.00
CA LEU A 167 3.11 -2.96 10.14
C LEU A 167 2.76 -4.40 9.71
N CYS A 168 2.05 -4.54 8.59
CA CYS A 168 1.68 -5.84 8.04
C CYS A 168 2.89 -6.62 7.53
N CYS A 169 3.86 -5.94 6.91
CA CYS A 169 5.06 -6.59 6.37
C CYS A 169 6.12 -6.88 7.44
N GLY A 170 6.25 -6.01 8.46
CA GLY A 170 7.14 -6.24 9.61
C GLY A 170 8.58 -6.57 9.23
N ASP A 171 9.22 -5.75 8.38
CA ASP A 171 10.59 -6.00 7.92
C ASP A 171 11.58 -5.93 9.10
N CYS A 172 12.12 -7.10 9.48
CA CYS A 172 13.11 -7.26 10.55
C CYS A 172 14.56 -7.33 10.05
N THR A 173 14.83 -6.94 8.79
CA THR A 173 16.20 -6.88 8.26
C THR A 173 17.03 -5.93 9.12
N THR A 174 18.16 -6.40 9.64
CA THR A 174 19.02 -5.60 10.52
C THR A 174 19.74 -4.48 9.76
N GLU A 175 19.76 -3.28 10.33
CA GLU A 175 20.49 -2.15 9.73
C GLU A 175 21.80 -1.90 10.48
N THR A 176 22.84 -1.46 9.76
CA THR A 176 24.10 -1.00 10.38
C THR A 176 24.00 0.49 10.70
N PHE A 177 24.95 1.04 11.44
CA PHE A 177 25.10 2.49 11.61
C PHE A 177 25.96 3.09 10.52
N ASP A 178 25.74 4.37 10.22
CA ASP A 178 26.62 5.16 9.38
C ASP A 178 28.02 5.25 10.02
N ARG A 179 29.00 4.53 9.44
CA ARG A 179 30.39 4.54 9.91
C ARG A 179 31.18 5.72 9.37
N ASP A 180 30.74 6.32 8.27
CA ASP A 180 31.46 7.36 7.55
C ASP A 180 31.00 8.77 7.96
N GLY A 181 29.94 8.88 8.77
CA GLY A 181 29.47 10.14 9.36
C GLY A 181 28.87 11.12 8.36
N LEU A 182 28.40 10.60 7.21
CA LEU A 182 27.75 11.38 6.16
C LEU A 182 26.40 11.95 6.62
N LEU A 183 25.75 11.29 7.58
CA LEU A 183 24.59 11.81 8.29
C LEU A 183 25.08 12.45 9.60
N HIS A 184 24.71 13.71 9.86
CA HIS A 184 25.13 14.49 11.04
C HIS A 184 24.69 13.89 12.41
N HIS A 185 24.05 12.72 12.41
CA HIS A 185 23.61 11.97 13.58
C HIS A 185 23.94 10.48 13.39
N ARG A 186 24.18 9.75 14.49
CA ARG A 186 24.35 8.27 14.50
C ARG A 186 23.04 7.59 14.08
N ASN A 187 22.75 7.65 12.79
CA ASN A 187 21.57 7.07 12.18
C ASN A 187 21.87 5.66 11.69
N THR A 188 20.84 4.82 11.64
CA THR A 188 20.94 3.53 10.95
C THR A 188 20.92 3.77 9.44
N VAL A 189 21.71 2.96 8.72
CA VAL A 189 21.78 2.89 7.26
C VAL A 189 21.62 1.43 6.85
N GLY A 190 20.44 1.09 6.34
CA GLY A 190 20.10 -0.28 5.90
C GLY A 190 20.11 -0.50 4.39
N MET A 191 20.42 0.53 3.60
CA MET A 191 20.23 0.51 2.14
C MET A 191 21.01 -0.60 1.44
N LYS A 192 22.21 -0.92 1.96
CA LYS A 192 23.09 -1.98 1.44
C LYS A 192 22.98 -3.30 2.21
N THR A 193 22.09 -3.41 3.20
CA THR A 193 21.91 -4.69 3.91
C THR A 193 21.23 -5.70 2.97
N PRO A 194 21.81 -6.90 2.78
CA PRO A 194 21.18 -7.98 2.03
C PRO A 194 19.83 -8.37 2.60
N ARG A 195 18.83 -8.55 1.73
CA ARG A 195 17.48 -8.95 2.07
C ARG A 195 16.86 -9.75 0.93
N VAL A 196 15.78 -10.47 1.22
CA VAL A 196 15.03 -11.24 0.22
C VAL A 196 13.76 -10.49 -0.13
N CYS A 197 13.59 -10.16 -1.40
CA CYS A 197 12.44 -9.41 -1.89
C CYS A 197 11.74 -10.17 -3.03
N LYS A 198 10.45 -9.94 -3.22
CA LYS A 198 9.76 -10.35 -4.45
C LYS A 198 10.32 -9.57 -5.63
N ARG A 199 10.47 -10.24 -6.76
CA ARG A 199 10.85 -9.61 -8.03
C ARG A 199 9.74 -8.67 -8.52
N PHE A 200 9.92 -7.37 -8.27
CA PHE A 200 8.91 -6.36 -8.59
C PHE A 200 8.60 -6.28 -10.09
N ASP A 201 9.61 -6.46 -10.95
CA ASP A 201 9.44 -6.55 -12.41
C ASP A 201 8.40 -7.61 -12.80
N ARG A 202 8.38 -8.76 -12.11
CA ARG A 202 7.40 -9.82 -12.37
C ARG A 202 6.00 -9.47 -11.90
N ILE A 203 5.88 -8.70 -10.81
CA ILE A 203 4.59 -8.18 -10.34
C ILE A 203 4.06 -7.16 -11.35
N LEU A 204 4.93 -6.27 -11.83
CA LEU A 204 4.61 -5.26 -12.82
C LEU A 204 4.17 -5.88 -14.15
N ASP A 205 4.91 -6.87 -14.66
CA ASP A 205 4.55 -7.61 -15.87
C ASP A 205 3.18 -8.29 -15.74
N PHE A 206 2.94 -8.95 -14.60
CA PHE A 206 1.65 -9.59 -14.33
C PHE A 206 0.51 -8.57 -14.33
N ALA A 207 0.69 -7.43 -13.66
CA ALA A 207 -0.34 -6.41 -13.58
C ALA A 207 -0.65 -5.80 -14.96
N LYS A 208 0.37 -5.55 -15.79
CA LYS A 208 0.18 -5.07 -17.18
C LYS A 208 -0.61 -6.08 -18.01
N ALA A 209 -0.26 -7.36 -17.91
CA ALA A 209 -0.91 -8.42 -18.69
C ALA A 209 -2.40 -8.61 -18.33
N ASN A 210 -2.78 -8.28 -17.09
CA ASN A 210 -4.13 -8.48 -16.57
C ASN A 210 -4.89 -7.17 -16.28
N ALA A 211 -4.40 -6.05 -16.80
CA ALA A 211 -5.02 -4.75 -16.61
C ALA A 211 -6.45 -4.76 -17.19
N PRO A 212 -7.44 -4.18 -16.47
CA PRO A 212 -8.79 -4.06 -16.99
C PRO A 212 -8.78 -3.16 -18.23
N ARG A 213 -9.35 -3.64 -19.33
CA ARG A 213 -9.49 -2.87 -20.57
C ARG A 213 -10.82 -2.15 -20.59
N LYS A 214 -10.82 -0.88 -21.00
CA LYS A 214 -12.06 -0.17 -21.26
C LYS A 214 -12.71 -0.80 -22.50
N PRO A 215 -14.05 -0.92 -22.57
CA PRO A 215 -14.71 -1.59 -23.69
C PRO A 215 -14.42 -1.03 -25.09
N ASP A 216 -13.90 0.20 -25.19
CA ASP A 216 -13.53 0.88 -26.44
C ASP A 216 -12.03 0.82 -26.79
N ASP A 217 -11.19 0.19 -25.97
CA ASP A 217 -9.73 0.06 -26.19
C ASP A 217 -9.35 -1.21 -26.99
N SER A 218 -10.15 -1.62 -27.98
CA SER A 218 -9.91 -2.82 -28.81
C SER A 218 -8.90 -2.59 -29.94
#